data_AF-A0A7L3M9W0-F1
#
_entry.id   AF-A0A7L3M9W0-F1
#
_cell.length_a   1.000
_cell.length_b   1.000
_cell.length_c   1.000
_cell.angle_alpha   90.00
_cell.angle_beta   90.00
_cell.angle_gamma   90.00
#
_symmetry.space_group_name_H-M   'P 1'
#
loop_
_entity.id
_entity.type
_entity.pdbx_description
1 polymer ?
#
loop_
_entity_poly.entity_id
_entity_poly.type
_entity_poly.pdbx_seq_one_letter_code
_entity_poly.pdbx_strand_id
1 'polypeptide(L)'
;HPHRKYDEMANTDLGPLDTSVLMNFVIGYTPPTSMAREIMKKVAFDNFEDGLITEEYLSEEELEEASFLKPSNFVGVVFKDSMSYQLRFHDSIAMSSIYMESR
;
A
#
# COMPACT_ATOMS: atom_id res chain seq x y z
N HIS A 1 9.29 -14.92 11.84
CA HIS A 1 10.43 -15.43 11.05
C HIS A 1 10.56 -14.53 9.82
N PRO A 2 11.59 -13.68 9.69
CA PRO A 2 11.49 -12.46 8.88
C PRO A 2 11.86 -12.58 7.39
N HIS A 3 12.01 -13.79 6.83
CA HIS A 3 12.32 -13.97 5.40
C HIS A 3 11.56 -15.16 4.80
N ARG A 4 10.30 -14.95 4.40
CA ARG A 4 9.61 -15.90 3.50
C ARG A 4 10.08 -15.64 2.07
N LYS A 5 10.61 -16.69 1.42
CA LYS A 5 10.80 -16.69 -0.04
C LYS A 5 9.45 -16.98 -0.68
N TYR A 6 9.00 -16.10 -1.58
CA TYR A 6 7.81 -16.30 -2.37
C TYR A 6 8.21 -16.95 -3.69
N ASP A 7 7.45 -17.95 -4.12
CA ASP A 7 7.64 -18.57 -5.43
C ASP A 7 7.21 -17.58 -6.54
N GLU A 8 7.77 -17.76 -7.73
CA GLU A 8 7.45 -16.93 -8.89
C GLU A 8 5.97 -17.08 -9.25
N MET A 9 5.22 -15.97 -9.25
CA MET A 9 3.80 -15.99 -9.59
C MET A 9 3.63 -16.17 -11.11
N ALA A 10 2.75 -17.08 -11.52
CA ALA A 10 2.43 -17.30 -12.92
C ALA A 10 1.88 -16.02 -13.56
N ASN A 11 2.37 -15.68 -14.76
CA ASN A 11 1.95 -14.49 -15.49
C ASN A 11 0.51 -14.64 -15.98
N THR A 12 -0.43 -14.27 -15.12
CA THR A 12 -1.88 -14.41 -15.31
C THR A 12 -2.46 -13.06 -15.64
N ASP A 13 -3.35 -13.00 -16.63
CA ASP A 13 -4.12 -11.78 -16.91
C ASP A 13 -4.96 -11.43 -15.68
N LEU A 14 -4.65 -10.28 -15.06
CA LEU A 14 -5.32 -9.80 -13.86
C LEU A 14 -6.68 -9.15 -14.18
N GLY A 15 -7.03 -9.04 -15.47
CA GLY A 15 -8.22 -8.34 -15.92
C GLY A 15 -8.11 -6.82 -15.75
N PRO A 16 -9.16 -6.08 -16.14
CA PRO A 16 -9.22 -4.64 -15.92
C PRO A 16 -9.30 -4.34 -14.41
N LEU A 17 -8.51 -3.36 -13.97
CA LEU A 17 -8.55 -2.85 -12.60
C LEU A 17 -9.91 -2.17 -12.37
N ASP A 18 -10.73 -2.71 -11.46
CA ASP A 18 -11.93 -2.03 -10.98
C ASP A 18 -11.53 -0.89 -10.05
N THR A 19 -11.45 0.32 -10.61
CA THR A 19 -11.04 1.53 -9.89
C THR A 19 -12.01 1.91 -8.77
N SER A 20 -13.24 1.39 -8.79
CA SER A 20 -14.27 1.58 -7.76
C SER A 20 -13.83 1.01 -6.40
N VAL A 21 -13.09 -0.11 -6.40
CA VAL A 21 -12.57 -0.75 -5.17
C VAL A 21 -11.55 0.14 -4.47
N LEU A 22 -10.90 1.02 -5.22
CA LEU A 22 -9.82 1.85 -4.74
C LEU A 22 -10.29 3.20 -4.17
N MET A 23 -11.55 3.58 -4.40
CA MET A 23 -12.14 4.84 -3.90
C MET A 23 -12.18 4.91 -2.37
N ASN A 24 -12.18 3.76 -1.70
CA ASN A 24 -12.22 3.69 -0.24
C ASN A 24 -10.83 3.42 0.37
N PHE A 25 -9.77 3.51 -0.43
CA PHE A 25 -8.41 3.14 -0.04
C PHE A 25 -7.60 4.35 0.45
N VAL A 26 -6.89 4.16 1.56
CA VAL A 26 -6.02 5.16 2.16
C VAL A 26 -4.57 4.71 1.99
N ILE A 27 -3.74 5.56 1.41
CA ILE A 27 -2.29 5.36 1.39
C ILE A 27 -1.63 6.29 2.41
N GLY A 28 -1.17 5.73 3.51
CA GLY A 28 -0.33 6.43 4.46
C GLY A 28 1.13 6.39 4.04
N TYR A 29 1.89 7.47 4.22
CA TYR A 29 3.32 7.46 3.93
C TYR A 29 4.18 8.20 4.95
N THR A 30 5.41 7.73 5.10
CA THR A 30 6.44 8.32 5.97
C THR A 30 7.84 8.07 5.42
N PRO A 31 8.83 8.95 5.69
CA PRO A 31 8.67 10.31 6.19
C PRO A 31 8.06 11.24 5.13
N PRO A 32 7.41 12.35 5.52
CA PRO A 32 6.70 13.24 4.59
C PRO A 32 7.65 14.28 3.99
N THR A 33 8.68 13.79 3.32
CA THR A 33 9.66 14.65 2.62
C THR A 33 9.03 15.29 1.38
N SER A 34 9.61 16.37 0.86
CA SER A 34 9.13 17.04 -0.35
C SER A 34 9.02 16.08 -1.54
N MET A 35 10.00 15.19 -1.70
CA MET A 35 10.00 14.18 -2.75
C MET A 35 8.90 13.12 -2.55
N ALA A 36 8.71 12.62 -1.33
CA ALA A 36 7.62 11.70 -1.02
C ALA A 36 6.25 12.32 -1.34
N ARG A 37 6.04 13.60 -0.98
CA ARG A 37 4.83 14.36 -1.31
C ARG A 37 4.61 14.47 -2.82
N GLU A 38 5.65 14.76 -3.59
CA GLU A 38 5.55 14.85 -5.05
C GLU A 38 5.22 13.49 -5.69
N ILE A 39 5.86 12.42 -5.22
CA ILE A 39 5.55 11.05 -5.63
C ILE A 39 4.09 10.74 -5.33
N MET A 40 3.62 10.99 -4.11
CA MET A 40 2.27 10.65 -3.69
C MET A 40 1.19 11.48 -4.41
N LYS A 41 1.46 12.75 -4.70
CA LYS A 41 0.60 13.58 -5.56
C LYS A 41 0.47 12.99 -6.97
N LYS A 42 1.59 12.53 -7.55
CA LYS A 42 1.59 11.90 -8.87
C LYS A 42 0.83 10.57 -8.85
N VAL A 43 1.07 9.74 -7.82
CA VAL A 43 0.34 8.48 -7.62
C VAL A 43 -1.17 8.72 -7.54
N ALA A 44 -1.59 9.72 -6.76
CA ALA A 44 -3.00 10.08 -6.62
C ALA A 44 -3.62 10.57 -7.94
N PHE A 45 -2.88 11.36 -8.73
CA PHE A 45 -3.38 11.92 -9.99
C PHE A 45 -3.43 10.89 -11.13
N ASP A 46 -2.36 10.12 -11.33
CA ASP A 46 -2.22 9.25 -12.52
C ASP A 46 -3.12 8.01 -12.47
N ASN A 47 -3.58 7.59 -11.27
CA ASN A 47 -4.22 6.29 -11.09
C ASN A 47 -5.69 6.36 -10.65
N PHE A 48 -6.22 7.53 -10.25
CA PHE A 48 -7.53 7.63 -9.61
C PHE A 48 -8.30 8.89 -10.03
N GLU A 49 -9.30 8.74 -10.89
CA GLU A 49 -10.15 9.85 -11.37
C GLU A 49 -10.93 10.53 -10.22
N ASP A 50 -11.34 9.77 -9.20
CA ASP A 50 -12.08 10.27 -8.02
C ASP A 50 -11.21 10.56 -6.79
N GLY A 51 -9.88 10.52 -6.96
CA GLY A 51 -8.93 10.95 -5.92
C GLY A 51 -8.61 9.87 -4.90
N LEU A 52 -7.34 9.46 -4.87
CA LEU A 52 -6.78 8.64 -3.80
C LEU A 52 -6.64 9.46 -2.52
N ILE A 53 -7.03 8.90 -1.37
CA ILE A 53 -6.77 9.51 -0.07
C ILE A 53 -5.34 9.19 0.36
N THR A 54 -4.50 10.21 0.45
CA THR A 54 -3.13 10.08 0.96
C THR A 54 -2.97 10.74 2.31
N GLU A 55 -2.33 10.08 3.26
CA GLU A 55 -2.10 10.59 4.61
C GLU A 55 -0.60 10.63 4.94
N GLU A 56 -0.17 11.71 5.58
CA GLU A 56 1.24 11.94 5.95
C GLU A 56 1.48 11.56 7.41
N TYR A 57 2.58 10.85 7.67
CA TYR A 57 2.99 10.43 9.01
C TYR A 57 4.45 10.80 9.28
N LEU A 58 4.76 11.26 10.48
CA LEU A 58 6.11 11.72 10.83
C LEU A 58 7.06 10.56 11.11
N SER A 59 6.53 9.40 11.50
CA SER A 59 7.31 8.20 11.79
C SER A 59 6.65 6.91 11.28
N GLU A 60 7.46 5.85 11.22
CA GLU A 60 7.00 4.50 10.90
C GLU A 60 6.08 3.93 12.01
N GLU A 61 6.24 4.38 13.25
CA GLU A 61 5.39 4.03 14.40
C GLU A 61 3.98 4.63 14.26
N GLU A 62 3.88 5.93 13.97
CA GLU A 62 2.58 6.59 13.74
C GLU A 62 1.83 5.97 12.55
N LEU A 63 2.56 5.63 11.48
CA LEU A 63 2.02 4.94 10.32
C LEU A 63 1.47 3.55 10.68
N GLU A 64 2.19 2.83 11.54
CA GLU A 64 1.80 1.51 12.01
C GLU A 64 0.55 1.57 12.89
N GLU A 65 0.48 2.51 13.84
CA GLU A 65 -0.72 2.75 14.65
C GLU A 65 -1.95 3.06 13.78
N ALA A 66 -1.79 3.91 12.77
CA ALA A 66 -2.87 4.22 11.83
C ALA A 66 -3.35 2.99 11.04
N SER A 67 -2.44 2.09 10.68
CA SER A 67 -2.78 0.83 10.00
C SER A 67 -3.63 -0.11 10.87
N PHE A 68 -3.50 -0.04 12.20
CA PHE A 68 -4.36 -0.80 13.12
C PHE A 68 -5.77 -0.19 13.24
N LEU A 69 -5.90 1.13 13.10
CA LEU A 69 -7.18 1.82 13.17
C LEU A 69 -8.02 1.69 11.88
N LYS A 70 -7.36 1.46 10.73
CA LYS A 70 -8.00 1.38 9.40
C LYS A 70 -7.63 0.07 8.66
N PRO A 71 -7.84 -1.12 9.25
CA PRO A 71 -7.14 -2.34 8.83
C PRO A 71 -7.52 -2.87 7.44
N SER A 72 -8.73 -2.62 6.94
CA SER A 72 -9.21 -3.24 5.69
C SER A 72 -8.87 -2.46 4.42
N ASN A 73 -8.61 -1.15 4.53
CA ASN A 73 -8.45 -0.27 3.36
C ASN A 73 -7.22 0.63 3.47
N PHE A 74 -6.17 0.18 4.17
CA PHE A 74 -4.98 0.99 4.41
C PHE A 74 -3.73 0.28 3.93
N VAL A 75 -2.88 1.02 3.21
CA VAL A 75 -1.52 0.61 2.88
C VAL A 75 -0.54 1.68 3.33
N GLY A 76 0.48 1.25 4.05
CA GLY A 76 1.59 2.10 4.45
C GLY A 76 2.73 2.06 3.43
N VAL A 77 3.31 3.22 3.13
CA VAL A 77 4.53 3.36 2.33
C VAL A 77 5.62 3.98 3.19
N VAL A 78 6.68 3.22 3.44
CA VAL A 78 7.86 3.69 4.19
C VAL A 78 8.97 3.96 3.19
N PHE A 79 9.18 5.23 2.84
CA PHE A 79 10.30 5.64 2.02
C PHE A 79 11.60 5.51 2.81
N LYS A 80 12.58 4.79 2.27
CA LYS A 80 13.90 4.60 2.91
C LYS A 80 14.93 5.55 2.33
N ASP A 81 14.85 5.81 1.01
CA ASP A 81 15.66 6.80 0.30
C ASP A 81 14.92 7.29 -0.97
N SER A 82 15.64 7.92 -1.91
CA SER A 82 15.05 8.44 -3.16
C SER A 82 14.65 7.40 -4.19
N MET A 83 15.08 6.16 -4.03
CA MET A 83 14.86 5.07 -4.99
C MET A 83 14.33 3.80 -4.34
N SER A 84 14.18 3.77 -3.01
CA SER A 84 13.70 2.59 -2.29
C SER A 84 12.61 2.91 -1.27
N TYR A 85 11.63 2.01 -1.20
CA TYR A 85 10.51 2.07 -0.26
C TYR A 85 10.10 0.67 0.18
N GLN A 86 9.36 0.59 1.28
CA GLN A 86 8.75 -0.64 1.77
C GLN A 86 7.23 -0.43 1.90
N LEU A 87 6.46 -1.43 1.46
CA LEU A 87 5.02 -1.46 1.68
C LEU A 87 4.71 -2.17 3.00
N ARG A 88 3.75 -1.61 3.75
CA ARG A 88 3.20 -2.20 4.97
C ARG A 88 1.71 -2.44 4.77
N PHE A 89 1.29 -3.65 5.11
CA PHE A 89 -0.10 -4.09 5.06
C PHE A 89 -0.51 -4.52 6.47
N HIS A 90 -1.79 -4.40 6.79
CA HIS A 90 -2.30 -4.98 8.02
C HIS A 90 -2.20 -6.52 7.96
N ASP A 91 -1.81 -7.17 9.06
CA ASP A 91 -1.51 -8.62 9.10
C ASP A 91 -2.68 -9.51 8.65
N SER A 92 -3.93 -9.07 8.81
CA SER A 92 -5.11 -9.80 8.32
C SER A 92 -5.14 -9.92 6.78
N ILE A 93 -4.60 -8.94 6.05
CA ILE A 93 -4.48 -8.93 4.58
C ILE A 93 -3.33 -9.86 4.14
N ALA A 94 -2.25 -9.92 4.92
CA ALA A 94 -1.15 -10.84 4.67
C ALA A 94 -1.56 -12.32 4.84
N MET A 95 -2.64 -12.60 5.57
CA MET A 95 -3.21 -13.95 5.70
C MET A 95 -4.18 -14.32 4.58
N SER A 96 -4.89 -13.37 3.96
CA SER A 96 -5.81 -13.66 2.85
C SER A 96 -5.11 -13.98 1.54
N SER A 97 -3.89 -13.48 1.31
CA SER A 97 -3.07 -13.87 0.15
C SER A 97 -2.59 -15.33 0.20
N ILE A 98 -2.63 -15.96 1.38
CA ILE A 98 -2.33 -17.38 1.59
C ILE A 98 -3.53 -18.27 1.18
N TYR A 99 -4.73 -17.69 1.04
CA TYR A 99 -5.97 -18.40 0.71
C TYR A 99 -6.46 -18.19 -0.73
N MET A 100 -5.63 -17.65 -1.63
CA MET A 100 -5.93 -17.64 -3.08
C MET A 100 -5.50 -18.91 -3.81
N GLU A 101 -5.07 -19.95 -3.10
CA GLU A 101 -4.85 -21.28 -3.66
C GLU A 101 -5.93 -22.24 -3.15
N SER A 102 -6.97 -22.45 -3.98
CA SER A 102 -7.71 -23.73 -4.15
C SER A 102 -9.01 -23.50 -4.92
N ARG A 103 -8.98 -23.63 -6.25
CA ARG A 103 -9.98 -24.45 -6.96
C ARG A 103 -9.44 -24.97 -8.29
#